data_AF-A0A0M9E3C7-F1
#
_entry.id   AF-A0A0M9E3C7-F1
#
_cell.length_a   1.000
_cell.length_b   1.000
_cell.length_c   1.000
_cell.angle_alpha   90.00
_cell.angle_beta   90.00
_cell.angle_gamma   90.00
#
_symmetry.space_group_name_H-M   'P 1'
#
loop_
_entity.id
_entity.type
_entity.pdbx_description
1 polymer ?
#
loop_
_entity_poly.entity_id
_entity_poly.type
_entity_poly.pdbx_seq_one_letter_code
_entity_poly.pdbx_strand_id
1 'polypeptide(L)'
;FNAFLFLQGLETLHLRMQRHCDNALKVAQYLEGKKDLVDWIRYPGLNSSPEKSKVDKYLSNGASSMIGFGIKGGALAGKAFIEALELIEHMPNIGDARSLAIHPASTTHAQMNEDELKACGVTSDYIRLSIGIEHIDDIIFDIDQALKKVGQNNV
;
A
#
# COMPACT_ATOMS: atom_id res chain seq x y z
N PHE A 1 -17.44 5.15 26.01
CA PHE A 1 -16.72 6.08 25.12
C PHE A 1 -16.34 5.42 23.78
N ASN A 2 -15.47 4.39 23.74
CA ASN A 2 -15.07 3.76 22.46
C ASN A 2 -16.23 3.27 21.58
N ALA A 3 -17.27 2.68 22.18
CA ALA A 3 -18.47 2.26 21.44
C ALA A 3 -19.16 3.43 20.71
N PHE A 4 -19.18 4.62 21.31
CA PHE A 4 -19.75 5.82 20.68
C PHE A 4 -18.91 6.26 19.47
N LEU A 5 -17.58 6.32 19.60
CA LEU A 5 -16.70 6.65 18.47
C LEU A 5 -16.78 5.62 17.33
N PHE A 6 -16.90 4.33 17.67
CA PHE A 6 -17.09 3.28 16.68
C PHE A 6 -18.40 3.45 15.90
N LEU A 7 -19.51 3.72 16.60
CA LEU A 7 -20.81 3.95 15.94
C LEU A 7 -20.77 5.18 15.01
N GLN A 8 -20.13 6.27 15.44
CA GLN A 8 -19.91 7.45 14.58
C GLN A 8 -19.09 7.11 13.32
N GLY A 9 -18.04 6.30 13.46
CA GLY A 9 -17.26 5.83 12.31
C GLY A 9 -18.07 4.91 11.38
N LEU A 10 -18.95 4.08 11.94
CA LEU A 10 -19.73 3.09 11.20
C LEU A 10 -20.75 3.75 10.25
N GLU A 11 -21.34 4.87 10.65
CA GLU A 11 -22.30 5.64 9.84
C GLU A 11 -21.75 6.00 8.45
N THR A 12 -20.43 6.25 8.35
CA THR A 12 -19.77 6.63 7.09
C THR A 12 -19.00 5.48 6.43
N LEU A 13 -19.04 4.26 6.97
CA LEU A 13 -18.25 3.14 6.47
C LEU A 13 -18.49 2.87 4.99
N HIS A 14 -19.75 2.88 4.55
CA HIS A 14 -20.14 2.62 3.17
C HIS A 14 -19.55 3.64 2.17
N LEU A 15 -19.50 4.92 2.54
CA LEU A 15 -18.90 5.98 1.73
C LEU A 15 -17.37 5.84 1.68
N ARG A 16 -16.75 5.61 2.84
CA ARG A 16 -15.29 5.49 2.95
C ARG A 16 -14.76 4.28 2.22
N MET A 17 -15.41 3.11 2.36
CA MET A 17 -14.97 1.88 1.71
C MET A 17 -15.00 1.98 0.19
N GLN A 18 -16.01 2.62 -0.38
CA GLN A 18 -16.04 2.86 -1.84
C GLN A 18 -14.84 3.70 -2.27
N ARG A 19 -14.58 4.83 -1.59
CA ARG A 19 -13.44 5.70 -1.90
C ARG A 19 -12.09 4.98 -1.74
N HIS A 20 -11.93 4.20 -0.68
CA HIS A 20 -10.75 3.36 -0.45
C HIS A 20 -10.49 2.40 -1.60
N CYS A 21 -11.51 1.67 -2.04
CA CYS A 21 -11.41 0.73 -3.14
C CYS A 21 -11.07 1.43 -4.47
N ASP A 22 -11.76 2.54 -4.78
CA ASP A 22 -11.54 3.32 -5.99
C ASP A 22 -10.13 3.89 -6.05
N ASN A 23 -9.65 4.46 -4.94
CA ASN A 23 -8.30 5.00 -4.85
C ASN A 23 -7.25 3.88 -4.94
N ALA A 24 -7.45 2.77 -4.23
CA ALA A 24 -6.50 1.66 -4.24
C ALA A 24 -6.35 1.02 -5.63
N LEU A 25 -7.45 0.86 -6.38
CA LEU A 25 -7.36 0.37 -7.75
C LEU A 25 -6.52 1.29 -8.64
N LYS A 26 -6.72 2.61 -8.54
CA LYS A 26 -5.96 3.60 -9.32
C LYS A 26 -4.47 3.62 -8.94
N VAL A 27 -4.17 3.58 -7.63
CA VAL A 27 -2.78 3.47 -7.16
C VAL A 27 -2.13 2.16 -7.62
N ALA A 28 -2.86 1.05 -7.58
CA ALA A 28 -2.34 -0.24 -8.03
C ALA A 28 -2.04 -0.23 -9.53
N GLN A 29 -2.95 0.31 -10.35
CA GLN A 29 -2.74 0.48 -11.80
C GLN A 29 -1.54 1.39 -12.10
N TYR A 30 -1.39 2.47 -11.33
CA TYR A 30 -0.25 3.37 -11.44
C TYR A 30 1.07 2.65 -11.17
N LEU A 31 1.16 1.94 -10.04
CA LEU A 31 2.35 1.18 -9.65
C LEU A 31 2.67 0.02 -10.61
N GLU A 32 1.65 -0.66 -11.16
CA GLU A 32 1.82 -1.70 -12.19
C GLU A 32 2.53 -1.16 -13.45
N GLY A 33 2.35 0.13 -13.75
CA GLY A 33 3.04 0.82 -14.85
C GLY A 33 4.50 1.21 -14.55
N LYS A 34 4.97 1.17 -13.30
CA LYS A 34 6.30 1.64 -12.87
C LYS A 34 7.35 0.54 -12.82
N LYS A 35 7.45 -0.25 -13.90
CA LYS A 35 8.32 -1.43 -13.98
C LYS A 35 9.82 -1.13 -13.79
N ASP A 36 10.25 0.12 -13.96
CA ASP A 36 11.65 0.52 -13.74
C ASP A 36 12.00 0.66 -12.25
N LEU A 37 11.00 0.80 -11.37
CA LEU A 37 11.15 1.04 -9.93
C LEU A 37 10.40 0.02 -9.06
N VAL A 38 9.46 -0.73 -9.63
CA VAL A 38 8.62 -1.71 -8.95
C VAL A 38 8.79 -3.07 -9.62
N ASP A 39 9.21 -4.08 -8.84
CA ASP A 39 9.46 -5.45 -9.33
C ASP A 39 8.17 -6.26 -9.46
N TRP A 40 7.24 -6.08 -8.53
CA TRP A 40 5.98 -6.79 -8.50
C TRP A 40 4.93 -6.00 -7.74
N ILE A 41 3.66 -6.30 -8.01
CA ILE A 41 2.52 -5.74 -7.30
C ILE A 41 1.51 -6.84 -6.95
N ARG A 42 0.90 -6.71 -5.78
CA ARG A 42 -0.16 -7.55 -5.26
C ARG A 42 -1.33 -6.65 -4.88
N TYR A 43 -2.30 -6.61 -5.79
CA TYR A 43 -3.62 -6.05 -5.52
C TYR A 43 -4.68 -6.95 -6.18
N PRO A 44 -5.65 -7.51 -5.42
CA PRO A 44 -6.60 -8.46 -5.97
C PRO A 44 -7.56 -7.84 -7.00
N GLY A 45 -7.75 -6.51 -6.96
CA GLY A 45 -8.59 -5.79 -7.92
C GLY A 45 -7.98 -5.56 -9.31
N LEU A 46 -6.67 -5.79 -9.50
CA LEU A 46 -6.03 -5.66 -10.81
C LEU A 46 -6.52 -6.74 -11.79
N ASN A 47 -6.61 -6.39 -13.07
CA ASN A 47 -6.95 -7.35 -14.13
C ASN A 47 -5.87 -8.43 -14.32
N SER A 48 -4.61 -8.10 -14.01
CA SER A 48 -3.47 -9.02 -14.03
C SER A 48 -3.44 -9.97 -12.83
N SER A 49 -4.28 -9.73 -11.80
CA SER A 49 -4.24 -10.49 -10.57
C SER A 49 -4.77 -11.92 -10.77
N PRO A 50 -4.08 -12.95 -10.26
CA PRO A 50 -4.59 -14.32 -10.28
C PRO A 50 -5.91 -14.46 -9.48
N GLU A 51 -6.16 -13.54 -8.55
CA GLU A 51 -7.35 -13.54 -7.69
C GLU A 51 -8.55 -12.81 -8.30
N LYS A 52 -8.40 -12.21 -9.50
CA LYS A 52 -9.43 -11.37 -10.13
C LYS A 52 -10.78 -12.08 -10.25
N SER A 53 -10.78 -13.35 -10.65
CA SER A 53 -12.00 -14.17 -10.74
C SER A 53 -12.73 -14.33 -9.40
N LYS A 54 -12.01 -14.42 -8.28
CA LYS A 54 -12.59 -14.50 -6.93
C LYS A 54 -13.11 -13.13 -6.48
N VAL A 55 -12.40 -12.06 -6.81
CA VAL A 55 -12.87 -10.68 -6.56
C VAL A 55 -14.18 -10.43 -7.27
N ASP A 56 -14.28 -10.74 -8.56
CA ASP A 56 -15.49 -10.51 -9.34
C ASP A 56 -16.68 -11.33 -8.82
N LYS A 57 -16.41 -12.51 -8.24
CA LYS A 57 -17.45 -13.37 -7.63
C LYS A 57 -17.88 -12.92 -6.24
N TYR A 58 -16.93 -12.54 -5.37
CA TYR A 58 -17.18 -12.38 -3.93
C TYR A 58 -17.15 -10.92 -3.44
N LEU A 59 -16.51 -10.02 -4.18
CA LEU A 59 -16.23 -8.64 -3.77
C LEU A 59 -16.80 -7.64 -4.79
N SER A 60 -18.11 -7.68 -4.99
CA SER A 60 -18.81 -6.83 -5.98
C SER A 60 -18.66 -5.32 -5.74
N ASN A 61 -18.26 -4.91 -4.54
CA ASN A 61 -18.13 -3.51 -4.13
C ASN A 61 -16.66 -3.04 -3.98
N GLY A 62 -15.72 -3.76 -4.58
CA GLY A 62 -14.30 -3.39 -4.61
C GLY A 62 -13.39 -4.24 -3.72
N ALA A 63 -12.09 -4.15 -3.98
CA ALA A 63 -11.10 -5.14 -3.55
C ALA A 63 -10.16 -4.65 -2.44
N SER A 64 -10.71 -3.94 -1.44
CA SER A 64 -9.98 -3.37 -0.29
C SER A 64 -9.08 -2.16 -0.64
N SER A 65 -8.57 -1.50 0.40
CA SER A 65 -7.57 -0.42 0.37
C SER A 65 -6.12 -0.92 0.37
N MET A 66 -5.92 -2.22 0.55
CA MET A 66 -4.60 -2.80 0.83
C MET A 66 -3.86 -3.14 -0.45
N ILE A 67 -2.67 -2.56 -0.63
CA ILE A 67 -1.78 -2.85 -1.76
C ILE A 67 -0.44 -3.31 -1.20
N GLY A 68 0.10 -4.37 -1.78
CA GLY A 68 1.48 -4.78 -1.57
C GLY A 68 2.29 -4.60 -2.84
N PHE A 69 3.52 -4.10 -2.75
CA PHE A 69 4.43 -4.08 -3.91
C PHE A 69 5.89 -4.27 -3.49
N GLY A 70 6.71 -4.74 -4.43
CA GLY A 70 8.16 -4.86 -4.27
C GLY A 70 8.87 -3.68 -4.89
N ILE A 71 9.61 -2.91 -4.10
CA ILE A 71 10.42 -1.80 -4.60
C ILE A 71 11.82 -2.28 -5.03
N LYS A 72 12.27 -1.85 -6.21
CA LYS A 72 13.62 -2.14 -6.67
C LYS A 72 14.67 -1.47 -5.77
N GLY A 73 15.72 -2.21 -5.46
CA GLY A 73 16.78 -1.79 -4.54
C GLY A 73 16.62 -2.30 -3.11
N GLY A 74 15.61 -3.15 -2.84
CA GLY A 74 15.47 -3.90 -1.60
C GLY A 74 15.29 -3.02 -0.36
N ALA A 75 15.86 -3.44 0.77
CA ALA A 75 15.57 -2.83 2.08
C ALA A 75 15.99 -1.36 2.18
N LEU A 76 17.11 -0.98 1.56
CA LEU A 76 17.58 0.41 1.56
C LEU A 76 16.63 1.30 0.77
N ALA A 77 16.21 0.85 -0.42
CA ALA A 77 15.23 1.54 -1.24
C ALA A 77 13.88 1.63 -0.53
N GLY A 78 13.42 0.54 0.11
CA GLY A 78 12.17 0.52 0.87
C GLY A 78 12.18 1.49 2.05
N LYS A 79 13.28 1.55 2.80
CA LYS A 79 13.44 2.53 3.88
C LYS A 79 13.43 3.97 3.33
N ALA A 80 14.22 4.24 2.29
CA ALA A 80 14.32 5.56 1.69
C ALA A 80 12.98 6.02 1.09
N PHE A 81 12.19 5.12 0.51
CA PHE A 81 10.85 5.39 0.02
C PHE A 81 9.94 5.85 1.16
N ILE A 82 9.88 5.10 2.25
CA ILE A 82 9.05 5.43 3.42
C ILE A 82 9.44 6.79 4.02
N GLU A 83 10.75 7.08 4.13
CA GLU A 83 11.26 8.35 4.65
C GLU A 83 11.01 9.54 3.70
N ALA A 84 10.79 9.27 2.40
CA ALA A 84 10.58 10.29 1.38
C ALA A 84 9.10 10.68 1.20
N LEU A 85 8.15 9.94 1.76
CA LEU A 85 6.71 10.25 1.69
C LEU A 85 6.39 11.52 2.48
N GLU A 86 5.57 12.38 1.90
CA GLU A 86 5.20 13.70 2.46
C GLU A 86 3.72 13.75 2.86
N LEU A 87 2.86 12.93 2.24
CA LEU A 87 1.43 12.83 2.52
C LEU A 87 1.08 11.51 3.22
N ILE A 88 1.60 10.40 2.72
CA ILE A 88 1.30 9.06 3.22
C ILE A 88 2.09 8.81 4.51
N GLU A 89 1.38 8.52 5.60
CA GLU A 89 2.00 8.40 6.93
C GLU A 89 2.63 7.03 7.17
N HIS A 90 3.80 7.02 7.81
CA HIS A 90 4.46 5.81 8.24
C HIS A 90 3.82 5.23 9.52
N MET A 91 2.75 4.44 9.38
CA MET A 91 2.05 3.81 10.51
C MET A 91 1.61 2.36 10.21
N PRO A 92 1.66 1.45 11.21
CA PRO A 92 1.29 0.04 11.03
C PRO A 92 -0.22 -0.21 10.96
N ASN A 93 -1.05 0.80 11.22
CA ASN A 93 -2.51 0.71 11.18
C ASN A 93 -3.04 0.42 9.76
N ILE A 94 -4.33 0.10 9.65
CA ILE A 94 -5.05 -0.14 8.39
C ILE A 94 -6.46 0.43 8.47
N GLY A 95 -7.02 0.82 7.33
CA GLY A 95 -8.43 1.29 7.25
C GLY A 95 -8.70 2.64 7.91
N ASP A 96 -7.65 3.41 8.17
CA ASP A 96 -7.73 4.83 8.53
C ASP A 96 -8.23 5.63 7.32
N ALA A 97 -8.85 6.78 7.56
CA ALA A 97 -9.16 7.74 6.50
C ALA A 97 -7.88 8.24 5.81
N ARG A 98 -6.76 8.27 6.53
CA ARG A 98 -5.44 8.63 6.00
C ARG A 98 -4.78 7.46 5.29
N SER A 99 -4.02 7.76 4.25
CA SER A 99 -3.15 6.82 3.57
C SER A 99 -1.95 6.50 4.44
N LEU A 100 -1.67 5.20 4.59
CA LEU A 100 -0.58 4.71 5.44
C LEU A 100 0.35 3.80 4.64
N ALA A 101 1.64 3.85 4.96
CA ALA A 101 2.65 2.96 4.40
C ALA A 101 3.52 2.34 5.50
N ILE A 102 3.94 1.10 5.29
CA ILE A 102 5.04 0.49 6.05
C ILE A 102 5.96 -0.30 5.12
N HIS A 103 7.23 -0.39 5.52
CA HIS A 103 8.19 -1.36 5.01
C HIS A 103 8.40 -2.44 6.09
N PRO A 104 7.68 -3.58 6.05
CA PRO A 104 7.63 -4.50 7.19
C PRO A 104 9.00 -5.03 7.61
N ALA A 105 9.91 -5.24 6.65
CA ALA A 105 11.26 -5.72 6.93
C ALA A 105 12.10 -4.75 7.79
N SER A 106 11.92 -3.43 7.67
CA SER A 106 12.63 -2.45 8.51
C SER A 106 11.81 -1.91 9.68
N THR A 107 10.59 -2.42 9.88
CA THR A 107 9.63 -1.89 10.86
C THR A 107 9.11 -3.01 11.75
N THR A 108 7.98 -3.62 11.41
CA THR A 108 7.28 -4.62 12.23
C THR A 108 8.06 -5.94 12.37
N HIS A 109 9.01 -6.23 11.48
CA HIS A 109 9.83 -7.44 11.49
C HIS A 109 11.34 -7.18 11.56
N ALA A 110 11.76 -5.99 12.01
CA ALA A 110 13.17 -5.58 12.02
C ALA A 110 14.11 -6.48 12.87
N GLN A 111 13.55 -7.34 13.73
CA GLN A 111 14.30 -8.29 14.57
C GLN A 111 14.49 -9.67 13.93
N MET A 112 13.86 -9.94 12.79
CA MET A 112 13.94 -11.22 12.09
C MET A 112 15.12 -11.24 11.12
N ASN A 113 15.76 -12.41 10.98
CA ASN A 113 16.78 -12.59 9.94
C ASN A 113 16.14 -12.82 8.55
N GLU A 114 16.95 -12.81 7.48
CA GLU A 114 16.43 -12.90 6.11
C GLU A 114 15.64 -14.19 5.84
N ASP A 115 16.02 -15.30 6.44
CA ASP A 115 15.35 -16.59 6.24
C ASP A 115 13.99 -16.63 6.94
N GLU A 116 13.89 -16.04 8.13
CA GLU A 116 12.64 -15.84 8.87
C GLU A 116 11.69 -14.90 8.13
N LEU A 117 12.20 -13.78 7.61
CA LEU A 117 11.45 -12.82 6.81
C LEU A 117 10.86 -13.49 5.56
N LYS A 118 11.67 -14.26 4.82
CA LYS A 118 11.22 -15.03 3.65
C LYS A 118 10.17 -16.07 4.03
N ALA A 119 10.33 -16.78 5.15
CA ALA A 119 9.36 -17.77 5.61
C ALA A 119 7.99 -17.15 5.92
N CYS A 120 7.95 -15.89 6.37
CA CYS A 120 6.72 -15.13 6.59
C CYS A 120 6.18 -14.43 5.33
N GLY A 121 6.83 -14.59 4.17
CA GLY A 121 6.46 -13.91 2.94
C GLY A 121 6.75 -12.39 2.96
N VAL A 122 7.59 -11.93 3.88
CA VAL A 122 8.07 -10.56 3.98
C VAL A 122 9.41 -10.50 3.26
N THR A 123 9.41 -10.07 2.01
CA THR A 123 10.64 -9.85 1.27
C THR A 123 11.23 -8.48 1.63
N SER A 124 12.54 -8.31 1.46
CA SER A 124 13.26 -7.09 1.85
C SER A 124 12.91 -5.87 1.01
N ASP A 125 12.20 -6.06 -0.11
CA ASP A 125 11.66 -5.03 -1.00
C ASP A 125 10.18 -4.70 -0.70
N TYR A 126 9.56 -5.39 0.26
CA TYR A 126 8.11 -5.32 0.43
C TYR A 126 7.63 -4.01 1.05
N ILE A 127 6.82 -3.27 0.32
CA ILE A 127 6.06 -2.13 0.83
C ILE A 127 4.57 -2.50 0.90
N ARG A 128 3.95 -2.17 2.03
CA ARG A 128 2.51 -2.30 2.23
C ARG A 128 1.88 -0.92 2.34
N LEU A 129 0.92 -0.65 1.46
CA LEU A 129 0.09 0.55 1.50
C LEU A 129 -1.31 0.20 2.00
N SER A 130 -1.87 1.07 2.85
CA SER A 130 -3.29 1.15 3.17
C SER A 130 -3.78 2.49 2.64
N ILE A 131 -4.40 2.48 1.46
CA ILE A 131 -4.79 3.70 0.76
C ILE A 131 -6.02 4.32 1.42
N GLY A 132 -5.91 5.62 1.74
CA GLY A 132 -6.92 6.42 2.41
C GLY A 132 -8.00 6.97 1.47
N ILE A 133 -8.68 8.01 1.94
CA ILE A 133 -9.77 8.70 1.22
C ILE A 133 -9.37 10.08 0.68
N GLU A 134 -8.09 10.41 0.68
CA GLU A 134 -7.57 11.65 0.10
C GLU A 134 -7.83 11.73 -1.42
N HIS A 135 -7.54 12.89 -2.00
CA HIS A 135 -7.62 13.05 -3.45
C HIS A 135 -6.62 12.12 -4.12
N ILE A 136 -7.07 11.35 -5.11
CA ILE A 136 -6.25 10.32 -5.73
C ILE A 136 -4.97 10.88 -6.36
N ASP A 137 -5.04 12.07 -6.96
CA ASP A 137 -3.89 12.68 -7.62
C ASP A 137 -2.79 13.05 -6.61
N ASP A 138 -3.15 13.44 -5.39
CA ASP A 138 -2.19 13.76 -4.33
C ASP A 138 -1.51 12.50 -3.81
N ILE A 139 -2.27 11.41 -3.65
CA ILE A 139 -1.72 10.09 -3.28
C ILE A 139 -0.74 9.59 -4.35
N ILE A 140 -1.13 9.67 -5.62
CA ILE A 140 -0.26 9.24 -6.73
C ILE A 140 0.98 10.14 -6.82
N PHE A 141 0.82 11.45 -6.65
CA PHE A 141 1.92 12.40 -6.67
C PHE A 141 2.94 12.10 -5.56
N ASP A 142 2.48 11.84 -4.33
CA ASP A 142 3.35 11.52 -3.21
C ASP A 142 4.13 10.20 -3.44
N ILE A 143 3.44 9.18 -3.97
CA ILE A 143 4.10 7.92 -4.35
C ILE A 143 5.13 8.15 -5.47
N ASP A 144 4.79 8.93 -6.50
CA ASP A 144 5.69 9.22 -7.62
C ASP A 144 6.96 9.94 -7.19
N GLN A 145 6.82 11.01 -6.39
CA GLN A 145 7.96 11.79 -5.93
C GLN A 145 8.88 10.94 -5.04
N ALA A 146 8.32 10.12 -4.15
CA ALA A 146 9.08 9.23 -3.29
C ALA A 146 9.82 8.15 -4.09
N LEU A 147 9.15 7.52 -5.08
CA LEU A 147 9.79 6.55 -5.98
C LEU A 147 10.94 7.17 -6.78
N LYS A 148 10.77 8.41 -7.28
CA LYS A 148 11.82 9.12 -8.05
C LYS A 148 13.03 9.47 -7.19
N LYS A 149 12.84 9.92 -5.95
CA LYS A 149 13.95 10.20 -5.01
C LYS A 149 14.80 8.94 -4.77
N VAL A 150 14.17 7.78 -4.65
CA VAL A 150 14.89 6.49 -4.51
C VAL A 150 15.63 6.11 -5.79
N GLY A 151 15.01 6.30 -6.96
CA GLY A 151 15.65 6.04 -8.25
C GLY A 151 16.89 6.90 -8.52
N GLN A 152 16.93 8.13 -8.00
CA GLN A 152 18.07 9.04 -8.12
C GLN A 152 19.24 8.68 -7.20
N ASN A 153 18.97 8.10 -6.03
CA ASN A 153 20.00 7.70 -5.06
C ASN A 153 20.67 6.35 -5.40
N ASN A 154 20.13 5.62 -6.38
CA ASN A 154 20.62 4.31 -6.83
C ASN A 154 21.44 4.38 -8.14
N VAL A 155 21.73 5.59 -8.64
CA VAL A 155 22.64 5.89 -9.78
C VAL A 155 23.88 6.58 -9.23
#